data_AF-A0A7Y5Q7D2-F1
#
_entry.id   AF-A0A7Y5Q7D2-F1
#
_cell.length_a   1.000
_cell.length_b   1.000
_cell.length_c   1.000
_cell.angle_alpha   90.00
_cell.angle_beta   90.00
_cell.angle_gamma   90.00
#
_symmetry.space_group_name_H-M   'P 1'
#
loop_
_entity.id
_entity.type
_entity.pdbx_description
1 polymer ?
#
loop_
_entity_poly.entity_id
_entity_poly.type
_entity_poly.pdbx_seq_one_letter_code
_entity_poly.pdbx_strand_id
1 'polypeptide(L)'
;EEGGSLTIIAPTLVPADPRLTVFGQFADQSPSHAVARTPRGTVVQFAGPLHPQVLHNLAVEAGLRTLGTPGQVVYVGCGVAVAHRVQPGPLQVHFESPVDLYATDGQTVVARGVTLWEPKVELLETAAVLYQPSP
;
A
#
# COMPACT_ATOMS: atom_id res chain seq x y z
N GLU A 1 -30.46 -0.94 38.61
CA GLU A 1 -29.23 -0.88 37.82
C GLU A 1 -29.57 -0.19 36.51
N GLU A 2 -29.22 1.08 36.38
CA GLU A 2 -29.44 1.85 35.15
C GLU A 2 -28.39 1.45 34.12
N GLY A 3 -28.83 0.77 33.06
CA GLY A 3 -27.99 0.40 31.93
C GLY A 3 -27.58 1.64 31.16
N GLY A 4 -26.42 2.19 31.50
CA GLY A 4 -25.78 3.25 30.73
C GLY A 4 -25.47 2.75 29.32
N SER A 5 -26.23 3.23 28.33
CA SER A 5 -25.92 3.04 26.92
C SER A 5 -24.60 3.75 26.62
N LEU A 6 -23.55 2.97 26.38
CA LEU A 6 -22.27 3.47 25.90
C LEU A 6 -22.47 3.97 24.46
N THR A 7 -22.75 5.26 24.31
CA THR A 7 -22.82 5.89 22.98
C THR A 7 -21.39 6.08 22.51
N ILE A 8 -20.89 5.17 21.68
CA ILE A 8 -19.65 5.38 20.94
C ILE A 8 -19.95 6.49 19.94
N ILE A 9 -19.57 7.72 20.27
CA ILE A 9 -19.50 8.80 19.29
C ILE A 9 -18.36 8.39 18.35
N ALA A 10 -18.71 7.82 17.19
CA ALA A 10 -17.73 7.59 16.14
C ALA A 10 -16.99 8.92 15.91
N PRO A 11 -15.64 8.96 15.95
CA PRO A 11 -14.93 10.22 15.76
C PRO A 11 -15.24 10.74 14.37
N THR A 12 -16.17 11.68 14.25
CA THR A 12 -16.49 12.30 12.97
C THR A 12 -15.38 13.30 12.65
N LEU A 13 -14.97 13.37 11.38
CA LEU A 13 -14.16 14.49 10.94
C LEU A 13 -15.00 15.76 11.07
N VAL A 14 -14.67 16.61 12.04
CA VAL A 14 -14.97 18.04 11.97
C VAL A 14 -13.76 18.67 11.29
N PRO A 15 -13.83 19.08 10.01
CA PRO A 15 -12.66 19.66 9.36
C PRO A 15 -12.30 20.93 10.09
N ALA A 16 -11.16 20.93 10.79
CA ALA A 16 -10.64 22.13 11.45
C ALA A 16 -10.18 23.18 10.40
N ASP A 17 -9.91 22.73 9.16
CA ASP A 17 -9.50 23.57 8.04
C ASP A 17 -10.62 23.64 6.98
N PRO A 18 -11.19 24.83 6.71
CA PRO A 18 -12.27 25.02 5.74
C PRO A 18 -11.85 24.77 4.28
N ARG A 19 -10.55 24.57 4.01
CA ARG A 19 -10.02 24.26 2.68
C ARG A 19 -10.05 22.76 2.36
N LEU A 20 -10.36 21.91 3.34
CA LEU A 20 -10.43 20.46 3.17
C LEU A 20 -11.68 20.07 2.38
N THR A 21 -11.48 19.32 1.30
CA THR A 21 -12.55 18.69 0.51
C THR A 21 -12.76 17.27 1.01
N VAL A 22 -13.98 16.96 1.46
CA VAL A 22 -14.35 15.61 1.87
C VAL A 22 -14.46 14.71 0.64
N PHE A 23 -13.82 13.55 0.66
CA PHE A 23 -13.88 12.57 -0.43
C PHE A 23 -14.33 11.18 0.05
N GLY A 24 -14.51 10.98 1.36
CA GLY A 24 -14.99 9.75 1.94
C GLY A 24 -15.98 10.01 3.06
N GLN A 25 -16.97 9.14 3.18
CA GLN A 25 -17.98 9.15 4.24
C GLN A 25 -18.14 7.75 4.84
N PHE A 26 -18.58 7.69 6.09
CA PHE A 26 -19.04 6.44 6.70
C PHE A 26 -20.45 6.07 6.19
N ALA A 27 -20.95 4.89 6.57
CA ALA A 27 -22.28 4.41 6.16
C ALA A 27 -23.42 5.33 6.64
N ASP A 28 -23.21 6.06 7.74
CA ASP A 28 -24.12 7.08 8.27
C ASP A 28 -23.95 8.46 7.61
N GLN A 29 -23.18 8.52 6.50
CA GLN A 29 -22.85 9.72 5.73
C GLN A 29 -21.95 10.74 6.47
N SER A 30 -21.50 10.42 7.68
CA SER A 30 -20.59 11.31 8.40
C SER A 30 -19.21 11.33 7.70
N PRO A 31 -18.54 12.51 7.63
CA PRO A 31 -17.25 12.61 6.93
C PRO A 31 -16.17 11.71 7.55
N SER A 32 -15.50 10.92 6.71
CA SER A 32 -14.46 9.98 7.14
C SER A 32 -13.07 10.32 6.58
N HIS A 33 -13.00 10.91 5.38
CA HIS A 33 -11.73 11.28 4.73
C HIS A 33 -11.83 12.66 4.07
N ALA A 34 -10.81 13.52 4.24
CA ALA A 34 -10.76 14.83 3.61
C ALA A 34 -9.33 15.22 3.17
N VAL A 35 -9.21 16.02 2.11
CA VAL A 35 -7.93 16.41 1.49
C VAL A 35 -7.88 17.90 1.15
N ALA A 36 -6.71 18.53 1.32
CA ALA A 36 -6.45 19.88 0.83
C ALA A 36 -5.04 19.95 0.23
N ARG A 37 -4.92 20.58 -0.94
CA ARG A 37 -3.62 20.95 -1.51
C ARG A 37 -3.25 22.35 -1.03
N THR A 38 -2.04 22.50 -0.53
CA THR A 38 -1.47 23.76 -0.07
C THR A 38 -0.18 24.05 -0.83
N PRO A 39 0.33 25.31 -0.81
CA PRO A 39 1.65 25.60 -1.39
C PRO A 39 2.81 24.82 -0.75
N ARG A 40 2.60 24.19 0.42
CA ARG A 40 3.60 23.39 1.14
C ARG A 40 3.42 21.88 0.97
N GLY A 41 2.39 21.44 0.25
CA GLY A 41 2.08 20.02 0.05
C GLY A 41 0.61 19.69 0.30
N THR A 42 0.30 18.40 0.35
CA THR A 42 -1.05 17.87 0.52
C THR A 42 -1.31 17.50 1.98
N VAL A 43 -2.39 18.03 2.56
CA VAL A 43 -2.90 17.66 3.89
C VAL A 43 -4.02 16.66 3.72
N VAL A 44 -3.97 15.54 4.44
CA VAL A 44 -5.04 14.55 4.43
C VAL A 44 -5.45 14.22 5.85
N GLN A 45 -6.76 14.27 6.10
CA GLN A 45 -7.37 14.02 7.40
C GLN A 45 -8.27 12.79 7.31
N PHE A 46 -8.21 11.94 8.33
CA PHE A 46 -8.92 10.67 8.37
C PHE A 46 -9.52 10.44 9.75
N ALA A 47 -10.69 9.81 9.76
CA ALA A 47 -11.26 9.20 10.94
C ALA A 47 -11.39 7.69 10.73
N GLY A 48 -10.92 6.90 11.69
CA GLY A 48 -10.96 5.44 11.63
C GLY A 48 -9.70 4.79 11.04
N PRO A 49 -9.74 3.47 10.77
CA PRO A 49 -8.59 2.72 10.27
C PRO A 49 -8.25 3.09 8.83
N LEU A 50 -6.95 3.14 8.52
CA LEU A 50 -6.45 3.40 7.18
C LEU A 50 -6.36 2.10 6.37
N HIS A 51 -7.09 2.06 5.26
CA HIS A 51 -6.94 0.96 4.30
C HIS A 51 -5.55 1.04 3.62
N PRO A 52 -4.84 -0.08 3.38
CA PRO A 52 -3.52 -0.05 2.75
C PRO A 52 -3.48 0.68 1.40
N GLN A 53 -4.57 0.61 0.63
CA GLN A 53 -4.71 1.38 -0.62
C GLN A 53 -4.61 2.90 -0.40
N VAL A 54 -5.14 3.41 0.71
CA VAL A 54 -5.06 4.84 1.03
C VAL A 54 -3.61 5.25 1.27
N LEU A 55 -2.86 4.47 2.07
CA LEU A 55 -1.44 4.72 2.31
C LEU A 55 -0.61 4.68 1.02
N HIS A 56 -0.88 3.72 0.15
CA HIS A 56 -0.24 3.65 -1.16
C HIS A 56 -0.51 4.90 -2.00
N ASN A 57 -1.77 5.34 -2.09
CA ASN A 57 -2.12 6.55 -2.85
C ASN A 57 -1.46 7.80 -2.26
N LEU A 58 -1.35 7.91 -0.94
CA LEU A 58 -0.64 9.01 -0.28
C LEU A 58 0.86 9.03 -0.60
N ALA A 59 1.50 7.85 -0.60
CA ALA A 59 2.89 7.71 -0.97
C ALA A 59 3.11 8.18 -2.42
N VAL A 60 2.25 7.74 -3.35
CA VAL A 60 2.31 8.14 -4.77
C VAL A 60 2.09 9.66 -4.94
N GLU A 61 1.10 10.25 -4.27
CA GLU A 61 0.88 11.72 -4.31
C GLU A 61 2.08 12.49 -3.72
N ALA A 62 2.78 11.93 -2.73
CA ALA A 62 4.01 12.48 -2.19
C ALA A 62 5.25 12.28 -3.09
N GLY A 63 5.07 11.68 -4.28
CA GLY A 63 6.16 11.36 -5.20
C GLY A 63 7.02 10.17 -4.74
N LEU A 64 6.58 9.43 -3.72
CA LEU A 64 7.26 8.21 -3.29
C LEU A 64 6.88 7.07 -4.21
N ARG A 65 7.88 6.26 -4.55
CA ARG A 65 7.68 5.03 -5.28
C ARG A 65 7.24 3.92 -4.34
N THR A 66 6.22 3.19 -4.74
CA THR A 66 5.75 1.98 -4.07
C THR A 66 6.15 0.76 -4.89
N LEU A 67 6.82 -0.21 -4.26
CA LEU A 67 7.45 -1.33 -4.95
C LEU A 67 6.54 -2.56 -5.11
N GLY A 68 5.32 -2.52 -4.58
CA GLY A 68 4.39 -3.64 -4.72
C GLY A 68 2.93 -3.31 -4.42
N THR A 69 2.08 -4.32 -4.56
CA THR A 69 0.64 -4.19 -4.39
C THR A 69 0.27 -3.80 -2.94
N PRO A 70 -0.66 -2.84 -2.74
CA PRO A 70 -1.13 -2.45 -1.42
C PRO A 70 -1.70 -3.62 -0.61
N GLY A 71 -1.34 -3.65 0.68
CA GLY A 71 -1.81 -4.66 1.63
C GLY A 71 -1.12 -6.02 1.48
N GLN A 72 -0.09 -6.11 0.65
CA GLN A 72 0.87 -7.20 0.67
C GLN A 72 2.17 -6.75 1.36
N VAL A 73 2.99 -7.70 1.82
CA VAL A 73 4.30 -7.40 2.41
C VAL A 73 5.36 -7.62 1.34
N VAL A 74 6.02 -6.54 0.93
CA VAL A 74 7.03 -6.56 -0.13
C VAL A 74 8.31 -5.89 0.35
N TYR A 75 9.44 -6.55 0.12
CA TYR A 75 10.78 -6.01 0.29
C TYR A 75 11.53 -6.13 -1.04
N VAL A 76 12.20 -5.06 -1.45
CA VAL A 76 13.09 -5.05 -2.62
C VAL A 76 14.32 -4.24 -2.27
N GLY A 77 15.50 -4.87 -2.33
CA GLY A 77 16.76 -4.20 -2.01
C GLY A 77 17.91 -5.19 -1.93
N CYS A 78 19.13 -4.69 -2.10
CA CYS A 78 20.36 -5.47 -1.96
C CYS A 78 20.38 -6.74 -2.84
N GLY A 79 19.79 -6.67 -4.05
CA GLY A 79 19.72 -7.80 -4.98
C GLY A 79 18.73 -8.91 -4.61
N VAL A 80 17.83 -8.66 -3.65
CA VAL A 80 16.79 -9.62 -3.23
C VAL A 80 15.41 -8.96 -3.28
N ALA A 81 14.44 -9.67 -3.85
CA ALA A 81 13.03 -9.32 -3.77
C ALA A 81 12.27 -10.41 -3.02
N VAL A 82 11.50 -10.01 -2.01
CA VAL A 82 10.68 -10.90 -1.18
C VAL A 82 9.25 -10.37 -1.18
N ALA A 83 8.30 -11.26 -1.37
CA ALA A 83 6.88 -10.93 -1.42
C ALA A 83 6.11 -11.97 -0.60
N HIS A 84 5.36 -11.51 0.40
CA HIS A 84 4.53 -12.34 1.26
C HIS A 84 3.06 -11.94 1.10
N ARG A 85 2.21 -12.93 0.82
CA ARG A 85 0.79 -12.72 0.56
C ARG A 85 0.00 -12.70 1.86
N VAL A 86 -0.56 -11.56 2.23
CA VAL A 86 -1.33 -11.39 3.48
C VAL A 86 -2.83 -11.39 3.23
N GLN A 87 -3.27 -10.94 2.06
CA GLN A 87 -4.69 -10.86 1.69
C GLN A 87 -4.95 -11.36 0.27
N PRO A 88 -6.19 -11.78 -0.06
CA PRO A 88 -6.57 -12.11 -1.42
C PRO A 88 -6.34 -10.95 -2.40
N GLY A 89 -5.94 -11.27 -3.62
CA GLY A 89 -5.69 -10.29 -4.69
C GLY A 89 -4.32 -10.48 -5.35
N PRO A 90 -3.94 -9.56 -6.24
CA PRO A 90 -2.65 -9.60 -6.90
C PRO A 90 -1.50 -9.44 -5.90
N LEU A 91 -0.38 -10.10 -6.19
CA LEU A 91 0.90 -9.92 -5.52
C LEU A 91 1.91 -9.58 -6.60
N GLN A 92 2.23 -8.30 -6.72
CA GLN A 92 3.11 -7.77 -7.75
C GLN A 92 4.28 -7.04 -7.10
N VAL A 93 5.46 -7.20 -7.69
CA VAL A 93 6.69 -6.49 -7.33
C VAL A 93 7.21 -5.75 -8.55
N HIS A 94 7.39 -4.43 -8.43
CA HIS A 94 7.82 -3.56 -9.52
C HIS A 94 9.28 -3.14 -9.34
N PHE A 95 10.07 -3.26 -10.41
CA PHE A 95 11.48 -2.84 -10.46
C PHE A 95 11.66 -1.53 -11.22
N GLU A 96 12.73 -0.80 -10.91
CA GLU A 96 12.99 0.53 -11.49
C GLU A 96 13.47 0.48 -12.93
N SER A 97 14.33 -0.48 -13.18
CA SER A 97 14.89 -0.81 -14.48
C SER A 97 14.59 -2.28 -14.77
N PRO A 98 14.74 -2.72 -16.02
CA PRO A 98 14.74 -4.14 -16.34
C PRO A 98 15.75 -4.90 -15.47
N VAL A 99 15.31 -6.01 -14.90
CA VAL A 99 16.15 -6.92 -14.10
C VAL A 99 16.01 -8.35 -14.59
N ASP A 100 17.05 -9.13 -14.35
CA ASP A 100 17.01 -10.57 -14.46
C ASP A 100 16.72 -11.18 -13.10
N LEU A 101 15.80 -12.12 -13.04
CA LEU A 101 15.36 -12.79 -11.82
C LEU A 101 15.93 -14.20 -11.76
N TYR A 102 16.39 -14.57 -10.58
CA TYR A 102 16.95 -15.88 -10.28
C TYR A 102 16.23 -16.48 -9.08
N ALA A 103 16.11 -17.81 -9.06
CA ALA A 103 15.68 -18.50 -7.86
C ALA A 103 16.70 -18.29 -6.73
N THR A 104 16.34 -18.68 -5.52
CA THR A 104 17.20 -18.50 -4.33
C THR A 104 18.46 -19.36 -4.34
N ASP A 105 18.59 -20.28 -5.31
CA ASP A 105 19.84 -21.01 -5.58
C ASP A 105 20.89 -20.14 -6.33
N GLY A 106 20.49 -18.98 -6.86
CA GLY A 106 21.35 -18.08 -7.63
C GLY A 106 21.75 -18.57 -9.01
N GLN A 107 21.24 -19.72 -9.46
CA GLN A 107 21.59 -20.34 -10.74
C GLN A 107 20.39 -20.45 -11.67
N THR A 108 19.22 -20.75 -11.13
CA THR A 108 18.02 -20.97 -11.93
C THR A 108 17.43 -19.64 -12.34
N VAL A 109 17.42 -19.36 -13.65
CA VAL A 109 16.78 -18.18 -14.21
C VAL A 109 15.26 -18.32 -14.11
N VAL A 110 14.63 -17.35 -13.46
CA VAL A 110 13.17 -17.25 -13.34
C VAL A 110 12.60 -16.38 -14.46
N ALA A 111 13.25 -15.24 -14.75
CA ALA A 111 12.85 -14.31 -15.82
C ALA A 111 14.03 -13.44 -16.27
N ARG A 112 13.92 -12.81 -17.43
CA ARG A 112 14.94 -11.91 -18.01
C ARG A 112 14.32 -10.58 -18.43
N GLY A 113 15.04 -9.48 -18.18
CA GLY A 113 14.67 -8.14 -18.65
C GLY A 113 13.29 -7.65 -18.19
N VAL A 114 12.81 -8.08 -17.02
CA VAL A 114 11.47 -7.74 -16.54
C VAL A 114 11.48 -6.52 -15.63
N THR A 115 10.40 -5.75 -15.65
CA THR A 115 10.14 -4.66 -14.69
C THR A 115 9.04 -5.03 -13.69
N LEU A 116 8.42 -6.19 -13.86
CA LEU A 116 7.33 -6.71 -13.03
C LEU A 116 7.57 -8.19 -12.74
N TRP A 117 7.44 -8.56 -11.47
CA TRP A 117 7.42 -9.94 -11.01
C TRP A 117 6.09 -10.25 -10.31
N GLU A 118 5.45 -11.34 -10.74
CA GLU A 118 4.15 -11.80 -10.22
C GLU A 118 4.30 -13.19 -9.59
N PRO A 119 4.76 -13.27 -8.32
CA PRO A 119 4.88 -14.55 -7.61
C PRO A 119 3.54 -15.28 -7.50
N LYS A 120 3.56 -16.56 -7.87
CA LYS A 120 2.44 -17.49 -7.73
C LYS A 120 2.57 -18.25 -6.40
N VAL A 121 2.05 -17.64 -5.34
CA VAL A 121 2.02 -18.21 -3.99
C VAL A 121 0.61 -18.08 -3.41
N GLU A 122 0.26 -19.00 -2.51
CA GLU A 122 -1.03 -19.02 -1.83
C GLU A 122 -1.12 -17.96 -0.74
N LEU A 123 -2.29 -17.83 -0.12
CA LEU A 123 -2.50 -16.93 1.01
C LEU A 123 -1.59 -17.36 2.19
N LEU A 124 -0.92 -16.39 2.81
CA LEU A 124 0.06 -16.56 3.89
C LEU A 124 1.36 -17.27 3.46
N GLU A 125 1.65 -17.35 2.16
CA GLU A 125 2.92 -17.85 1.65
C GLU A 125 3.87 -16.73 1.22
N THR A 126 5.16 -17.08 1.17
CA THR A 126 6.26 -16.19 0.80
C THR A 126 6.95 -16.68 -0.46
N ALA A 127 7.20 -15.78 -1.39
CA ALA A 127 8.13 -15.97 -2.49
C ALA A 127 9.37 -15.09 -2.31
N ALA A 128 10.52 -15.58 -2.76
CA ALA A 128 11.75 -14.81 -2.83
C ALA A 128 12.51 -15.11 -4.13
N VAL A 129 13.12 -14.09 -4.70
CA VAL A 129 14.03 -14.17 -5.86
C VAL A 129 15.25 -13.31 -5.62
N LEU A 130 16.38 -13.71 -6.20
CA LEU A 130 17.53 -12.84 -6.38
C LEU A 130 17.35 -12.06 -7.68
N TYR A 131 17.83 -10.83 -7.74
CA TYR A 131 17.77 -10.02 -8.96
C TYR A 131 19.06 -9.23 -9.19
N GLN A 132 19.33 -8.96 -10.47
CA GLN A 132 20.39 -8.04 -10.89
C GLN A 132 19.92 -7.20 -12.08
N PRO A 133 20.52 -6.03 -12.33
CA PRO A 133 20.24 -5.25 -13.54
C PRO A 133 20.41 -6.12 -14.79
N SER A 134 19.43 -6.05 -15.69
CA SER A 134 19.55 -6.70 -17.01
C SER A 134 20.46 -5.84 -17.90
N PRO A 135 21.38 -6.46 -18.66
CA PRO A 135 22.30 -5.75 -19.55
C PRO A 135 21.62 -5.08 -20.75
#